data_AF-A0A6M0C4Z2-F1
#
_entry.id   AF-A0A6M0C4Z2-F1
#
_cell.length_a   1.000
_cell.length_b   1.000
_cell.length_c   1.000
_cell.angle_alpha   90.00
_cell.angle_beta   90.00
_cell.angle_gamma   90.00
#
_symmetry.space_group_name_H-M   'P 1'
#
loop_
_entity.id
_entity.type
_entity.pdbx_description
1 polymer ?
#
loop_
_entity_poly.entity_id
_entity_poly.type
_entity_poly.pdbx_seq_one_letter_code
_entity_poly.pdbx_strand_id
1 'polypeptide(L)' 'MTKTQQEIVRQGYQALINSLGVVDSIRFIQYFSQGQGDYTKERHQWLNNTSLEELFQLMKQHPESE' A
#
# COMPACT_ATOMS: atom_id res chain seq x y z
N MET A 1 -26.96 16.78 2.32
CA MET A 1 -25.58 17.32 2.26
C MET A 1 -24.80 16.56 1.20
N THR A 2 -23.99 17.26 0.41
CA THR A 2 -23.11 16.63 -0.59
C THR A 2 -21.90 16.02 0.12
N LYS A 3 -21.40 14.88 -0.38
CA LYS A 3 -20.18 14.24 0.15
C LYS A 3 -18.97 15.16 -0.02
N THR A 4 -18.06 15.08 0.93
CA THR A 4 -16.72 15.66 0.83
C THR A 4 -15.87 14.92 -0.21
N GLN A 5 -14.80 15.55 -0.66
CA GLN A 5 -13.87 14.93 -1.61
C GLN A 5 -13.26 13.64 -1.04
N GLN A 6 -12.94 13.61 0.26
CA GLN A 6 -12.36 12.43 0.93
C GLN A 6 -13.34 11.25 0.93
N GLU A 7 -14.63 11.50 1.18
CA GLU A 7 -15.66 10.46 1.14
C GLU A 7 -15.84 9.89 -0.28
N ILE A 8 -15.82 10.75 -1.30
CA ILE A 8 -15.89 10.31 -2.70
C ILE A 8 -14.68 9.45 -3.06
N VAL A 9 -13.47 9.88 -2.68
CA VAL A 9 -12.23 9.13 -2.93
C VAL A 9 -12.27 7.77 -2.24
N ARG A 10 -12.65 7.72 -0.96
CA ARG A 10 -12.80 6.47 -0.20
C ARG A 10 -13.82 5.55 -0.85
N GLN A 11 -14.97 6.09 -1.28
CA GLN A 11 -16.00 5.32 -1.95
C GLN A 11 -15.51 4.74 -3.30
N GLY A 12 -14.73 5.52 -4.07
CA GLY A 12 -14.14 5.08 -5.33
C GLY A 12 -13.16 3.92 -5.15
N TYR A 13 -12.26 4.02 -4.16
CA TYR A 13 -11.36 2.91 -3.82
C TYR A 13 -12.12 1.65 -3.43
N GLN A 14 -13.15 1.77 -2.58
CA GLN A 14 -13.93 0.62 -2.16
C GLN A 14 -14.66 -0.04 -3.34
N ALA A 15 -15.21 0.76 -4.27
CA ALA A 15 -15.88 0.25 -5.45
C ALA A 15 -14.92 -0.54 -6.36
N LEU A 16 -13.70 -0.06 -6.55
CA LEU A 16 -12.65 -0.78 -7.29
C LEU A 16 -12.25 -2.08 -6.59
N ILE A 17 -12.01 -2.03 -5.29
CA ILE A 17 -11.62 -3.22 -4.51
C ILE A 17 -12.72 -4.28 -4.57
N ASN A 18 -13.98 -3.89 -4.47
CA ASN A 18 -15.10 -4.82 -4.52
C ASN A 18 -15.26 -5.49 -5.89
N SER A 19 -14.87 -4.83 -6.98
CA SER A 19 -15.05 -5.35 -8.34
C SER A 19 -13.83 -6.09 -8.89
N LEU A 20 -12.62 -5.64 -8.55
CA LEU A 20 -11.36 -6.15 -9.09
C LEU A 20 -10.54 -6.94 -8.07
N GLY A 21 -10.83 -6.78 -6.78
CA GLY A 21 -9.91 -7.18 -5.71
C GLY A 21 -8.77 -6.19 -5.53
N VAL A 22 -8.02 -6.34 -4.43
CA VAL A 22 -7.00 -5.37 -4.01
C VAL A 22 -5.87 -5.23 -5.03
N VAL A 23 -5.35 -6.36 -5.53
CA VAL A 23 -4.20 -6.38 -6.44
C VAL A 23 -4.51 -5.68 -7.76
N ASP A 24 -5.62 -6.03 -8.39
CA ASP A 24 -5.98 -5.47 -9.70
C ASP A 24 -6.48 -4.02 -9.57
N SER A 25 -7.05 -3.64 -8.42
CA SER A 25 -7.35 -2.23 -8.13
C SER A 25 -6.10 -1.36 -8.10
N ILE A 26 -5.03 -1.81 -7.45
CA ILE A 26 -3.75 -1.07 -7.42
C ILE A 26 -3.19 -0.92 -8.83
N ARG A 27 -3.18 -1.99 -9.62
CA ARG A 27 -2.70 -1.96 -11.02
C ARG A 27 -3.52 -1.02 -11.90
N PHE A 28 -4.85 -1.05 -11.74
CA PHE A 28 -5.75 -0.14 -12.46
C PHE A 28 -5.40 1.32 -12.16
N ILE A 29 -5.19 1.67 -10.90
CA ILE A 29 -4.86 3.05 -10.52
C ILE A 29 -3.48 3.45 -11.04
N GLN A 30 -2.50 2.55 -10.96
CA GLN A 30 -1.14 2.76 -11.47
C GLN A 30 -1.10 3.00 -12.99
N TYR A 31 -2.07 2.44 -13.74
CA TYR A 31 -2.18 2.68 -15.18
C TYR A 31 -2.49 4.14 -15.51
N PHE A 32 -3.34 4.80 -14.72
CA PHE A 32 -3.70 6.21 -14.93
C PHE A 32 -2.75 7.19 -14.24
N SER A 33 -2.04 6.74 -13.21
CA SER A 33 -1.06 7.54 -12.49
C SER A 33 0.09 6.63 -12.08
N GLN A 34 1.29 6.85 -12.63
CA GLN A 34 2.48 6.05 -12.28
C GLN A 34 2.87 6.14 -10.80
N GLY A 35 2.27 7.06 -10.04
CA GLY A 35 2.74 7.40 -8.71
C GLY A 35 4.09 8.10 -8.76
N GLN A 36 4.66 8.35 -7.59
CA GLN A 36 6.02 8.85 -7.44
C GLN A 36 6.71 8.02 -6.36
N GLY A 37 8.01 7.82 -6.50
CA GLY A 37 8.81 7.00 -5.60
C GLY A 37 9.67 6.00 -6.36
N ASP A 38 10.86 5.72 -5.84
CA ASP A 38 11.74 4.70 -6.38
C ASP A 38 11.94 3.67 -5.27
N TYR A 39 10.95 2.79 -5.12
CA TYR A 39 10.97 1.76 -4.09
C TYR A 39 12.24 0.91 -4.18
N THR A 40 12.82 0.74 -5.37
CA THR A 40 14.09 0.02 -5.51
C THR A 40 15.22 0.75 -4.79
N LYS A 41 15.36 2.05 -4.99
CA LYS A 41 16.36 2.86 -4.25
C LYS A 41 16.04 2.94 -2.77
N GLU A 42 14.79 3.25 -2.42
CA GLU A 42 14.34 3.40 -1.04
C GLU A 42 14.54 2.11 -0.24
N ARG A 43 14.19 0.95 -0.82
CA ARG A 43 14.43 -0.37 -0.22
C ARG A 43 15.89 -0.59 0.17
N HIS A 44 16.84 -0.21 -0.71
CA HIS A 44 18.26 -0.39 -0.40
C HIS A 44 18.75 0.48 0.74
N GLN A 45 18.12 1.63 1.02
CA GLN A 45 18.55 2.52 2.11
C GLN A 45 18.41 1.89 3.50
N TRP A 46 17.35 1.10 3.70
CA TRP A 46 17.09 0.49 5.01
C TRP A 46 17.33 -1.03 5.02
N LEU A 47 16.93 -1.76 3.97
CA LEU A 47 16.99 -3.22 3.96
C LEU A 47 18.43 -3.74 4.01
N ASN A 48 19.37 -3.08 3.33
CA ASN A 48 20.79 -3.47 3.35
C ASN A 48 21.42 -3.33 4.75
N ASN A 49 20.84 -2.48 5.59
CA ASN A 49 21.30 -2.22 6.95
C ASN A 49 20.47 -2.99 8.00
N THR A 50 19.52 -3.83 7.57
CA THR A 50 18.65 -4.60 8.46
C THR A 50 19.12 -6.05 8.49
N SER A 51 19.49 -6.53 9.68
CA SER A 51 19.82 -7.95 9.89
C SER A 51 18.56 -8.82 9.89
N LEU A 52 18.72 -10.11 9.57
CA LEU A 52 17.62 -11.07 9.67
C LEU A 52 17.05 -11.15 11.09
N GLU A 53 17.90 -11.04 12.12
CA GLU A 53 17.48 -11.05 13.52
C GLU A 53 16.56 -9.87 13.84
N GLU A 54 16.94 -8.65 13.42
CA GLU A 54 16.10 -7.45 13.58
C GLU A 54 14.78 -7.58 12.84
N LEU A 55 14.80 -8.16 11.63
CA LEU A 55 13.61 -8.38 10.83
C LEU A 55 12.63 -9.36 11.51
N PHE A 56 13.13 -10.43 12.13
CA PHE A 56 12.30 -11.35 12.92
C PHE A 56 11.73 -10.69 14.18
N GLN A 57 12.46 -9.77 14.82
CA GLN A 57 11.93 -9.01 15.96
C GLN A 57 10.80 -8.06 15.53
N LEU A 58 10.96 -7.36 14.40
CA LEU A 58 9.92 -6.50 13.80
C LEU A 58 8.63 -7.28 13.51
N MET A 59 8.74 -8.48 12.92
CA MET A 59 7.57 -9.32 12.63
C MET A 59 6.82 -9.74 13.91
N LYS A 60 7.54 -10.02 15.01
CA LYS A 60 6.92 -10.37 16.30
C LYS A 60 6.19 -9.19 16.95
N GLN A 61 6.60 -7.96 16.66
CA GLN A 61 5.99 -6.74 17.20
C GLN A 61 4.68 -6.36 16.49
N HIS A 62 4.47 -6.84 15.26
CA HIS A 62 3.25 -6.62 14.49
C HIS A 62 2.60 -7.96 14.13
N PRO A 63 1.95 -8.64 15.09
CA PRO A 63 1.15 -9.82 14.78
C PRO A 63 0.11 -9.43 13.73
N GLU A 64 -0.07 -10.30 12.72
CA GLU A 64 -1.04 -10.08 11.67
C GLU A 64 -2.40 -9.73 12.29
N SER A 65 -2.92 -8.56 11.94
CA SER A 65 -4.28 -8.17 12.29
C SER A 65 -5.18 -8.98 11.36
N GLU A 66 -5.81 -10.02 11.88
CA GLU A 66 -6.89 -10.75 11.20
C GLU A 66 -8.04 -9.81 10.77
#